data_AF-A0A7V3P6S0-F1
#
_entry.id   AF-A0A7V3P6S0-F1
#
_cell.length_a   1.000
_cell.length_b   1.000
_cell.length_c   1.000
_cell.angle_alpha   90.00
_cell.angle_beta   90.00
_cell.angle_gamma   90.00
#
_symmetry.space_group_name_H-M   'P 1'
#
loop_
_entity.id
_entity.type
_entity.pdbx_description
1 polymer ?
#
loop_
_entity_poly.entity_id
_entity_poly.type
_entity_poly.pdbx_seq_one_letter_code
_entity_poly.pdbx_strand_id
1 'polypeptide(L)'
;MIKIPPFVGILIILASLSPTLFLIWSQWSQLQKEVQLSQEVPQVLTIPLYLSASEKKAIDQWIVENQLNQYGDPADTVYAGGTPLFDETTGKTIDRYEYILKNHPDRPWRK
;
A
#
# COMPACT_ATOMS: atom_id res chain seq x y z
N MET A 1 -8.76 2.03 -18.86
CA MET A 1 -10.05 1.92 -19.59
C MET A 1 -11.17 1.75 -18.57
N ILE A 2 -11.87 2.84 -18.24
CA ILE A 2 -13.01 2.81 -17.31
C ILE A 2 -14.21 2.28 -18.10
N LYS A 3 -14.72 1.10 -17.73
CA LYS A 3 -15.95 0.56 -18.32
C LYS A 3 -17.13 1.26 -17.66
N ILE A 4 -17.70 2.23 -18.38
CA ILE A 4 -18.90 2.93 -17.94
C ILE A 4 -20.09 1.96 -18.04
N PRO A 5 -20.86 1.71 -16.97
CA PRO A 5 -22.01 0.83 -17.03
C PRO A 5 -23.09 1.40 -17.97
N PRO A 6 -23.81 0.54 -18.72
CA PRO A 6 -24.64 0.94 -19.87
C PRO A 6 -25.76 1.93 -19.54
N PHE A 7 -26.17 2.02 -18.27
CA PHE A 7 -27.22 2.93 -17.81
C PHE A 7 -26.77 4.40 -17.68
N VAL A 8 -25.46 4.68 -17.60
CA VAL A 8 -24.92 6.05 -17.52
C VAL A 8 -25.04 6.79 -18.86
N GLY A 9 -24.93 6.06 -19.99
CA GLY A 9 -25.13 6.65 -21.32
C GLY A 9 -26.59 7.07 -21.58
N ILE A 10 -27.55 6.34 -21.04
CA ILE A 10 -28.99 6.61 -21.18
C ILE A 10 -29.40 7.86 -20.35
N LEU A 11 -28.76 8.09 -19.21
CA LEU A 11 -29.05 9.24 -18.34
C LEU A 11 -28.54 10.60 -18.89
N ILE A 12 -27.47 10.60 -19.70
CA ILE A 12 -26.93 11.84 -20.29
C ILE A 12 -27.90 12.42 -21.34
N ILE A 13 -28.67 11.58 -22.04
CA ILE A 13 -29.61 12.01 -23.09
C ILE A 13 -30.93 12.55 -22.50
N LEU A 14 -31.33 12.08 -21.30
CA LEU A 14 -32.60 12.46 -20.66
C LEU A 14 -32.51 13.69 -19.72
N ALA A 15 -31.30 14.19 -19.44
CA ALA A 15 -31.07 15.32 -18.55
C ALA A 15 -31.55 16.69 -19.09
N SER A 16 -32.01 16.77 -20.34
CA SER A 16 -32.56 17.99 -20.94
C SER A 16 -34.08 18.17 -20.76
N LEU A 17 -34.79 17.15 -20.27
CA LEU A 17 -36.27 17.13 -20.21
C LEU A 17 -36.86 17.38 -18.82
N SER A 18 -36.06 17.33 -17.75
CA SER A 18 -36.54 17.66 -16.41
C SER A 18 -35.44 18.21 -15.51
N PRO A 19 -35.62 19.41 -14.94
CA PRO A 19 -34.72 19.97 -13.93
C PRO A 19 -34.51 19.03 -12.73
N THR A 20 -35.48 18.17 -12.41
CA THR A 20 -35.36 17.22 -11.29
C THR A 20 -34.37 16.09 -11.56
N LEU A 21 -34.21 15.66 -12.82
CA LEU A 21 -33.19 14.66 -13.20
C LEU A 21 -31.78 15.26 -13.18
N PHE A 22 -31.65 16.54 -13.52
CA PHE A 22 -30.37 17.26 -13.40
C PHE A 22 -29.94 17.37 -11.92
N LEU A 23 -30.88 17.64 -11.00
CA LEU A 23 -30.59 17.67 -9.57
C LEU A 23 -30.17 16.30 -9.03
N ILE A 24 -30.80 15.21 -9.47
CA ILE A 24 -30.42 13.85 -9.06
C ILE A 24 -29.04 13.48 -9.61
N TRP A 25 -28.76 13.79 -10.88
CA TRP A 25 -27.44 13.56 -11.49
C TRP A 25 -26.34 14.39 -10.81
N SER A 26 -26.63 15.66 -10.54
CA SER A 26 -25.74 16.57 -9.80
C SER A 26 -25.47 16.04 -8.40
N GLN A 27 -26.51 15.63 -7.66
CA GLN A 27 -26.37 15.06 -6.32
C GLN A 27 -25.55 13.78 -6.33
N TRP A 28 -25.76 12.90 -7.31
CA TRP A 28 -25.02 11.65 -7.44
C TRP A 28 -23.55 11.91 -7.79
N SER A 29 -23.28 12.90 -8.64
CA SER A 29 -21.93 13.38 -8.95
C SER A 29 -21.21 13.92 -7.71
N GLN A 30 -21.91 14.68 -6.87
CA GLN A 30 -21.36 15.16 -5.59
C GLN A 30 -21.04 14.01 -4.64
N LEU A 31 -21.91 13.00 -4.53
CA LEU A 31 -21.65 11.81 -3.71
C LEU A 31 -20.42 11.04 -4.20
N GLN A 32 -20.20 10.94 -5.51
CA GLN A 32 -18.96 10.35 -6.04
C GLN A 32 -17.72 11.15 -5.63
N LYS A 33 -17.80 12.49 -5.65
CA LYS A 33 -16.69 13.37 -5.25
C LYS A 33 -16.37 13.24 -3.77
N GLU A 34 -17.37 13.13 -2.91
CA GLU A 34 -17.20 12.93 -1.46
C GLU A 34 -16.68 11.53 -1.12
N VAL A 35 -17.18 10.48 -1.79
CA VAL A 35 -16.63 9.12 -1.67
C VAL A 35 -15.17 9.11 -2.09
N GLN A 36 -14.81 9.81 -3.18
CA GLN A 36 -13.43 9.91 -3.62
C GLN A 36 -12.56 10.67 -2.61
N LEU A 37 -13.01 11.81 -2.10
CA LEU A 37 -12.28 12.60 -1.08
C LEU A 37 -12.13 11.85 0.25
N SER A 38 -13.04 10.94 0.58
CA SER A 38 -13.00 10.08 1.78
C SER A 38 -12.21 8.78 1.58
N GLN A 39 -11.86 8.44 0.33
CA GLN A 39 -11.06 7.26 -0.04
C GLN A 39 -9.68 7.65 -0.58
N GLU A 40 -9.37 8.93 -0.72
CA GLU A 40 -8.01 9.43 -0.90
C GLU A 40 -7.25 9.26 0.42
N VAL A 41 -6.72 8.05 0.58
CA VAL A 41 -5.66 7.77 1.55
C VAL A 41 -4.57 8.84 1.35
N PRO A 42 -4.19 9.61 2.39
CA PRO A 42 -3.15 10.61 2.26
C PRO A 42 -1.91 9.95 1.66
N GLN A 43 -1.37 10.49 0.56
CA GLN A 43 -0.24 9.92 -0.17
C GLN A 43 1.10 9.95 0.60
N VAL A 44 1.04 10.12 1.92
CA VAL A 44 2.18 10.19 2.84
C VAL A 44 2.02 9.09 3.87
N LEU A 45 2.00 7.82 3.44
CA LEU A 45 2.10 6.60 4.28
C LEU A 45 2.25 5.35 3.37
N THR A 46 3.17 5.37 2.40
CA THR A 46 3.45 4.23 1.49
C THR A 46 4.72 3.48 1.88
N ILE A 47 4.88 3.13 3.17
CA ILE A 47 5.52 1.83 3.45
C ILE A 47 4.55 0.80 2.85
N PRO A 48 4.98 -0.21 2.06
CA PRO A 48 4.05 -1.09 1.34
C PRO A 48 3.13 -1.80 2.32
N LEU A 49 1.94 -1.23 2.50
CA LEU A 49 1.05 -1.44 3.63
C LEU A 49 0.20 -2.70 3.43
N TYR A 50 0.88 -3.81 3.17
CA TYR A 50 0.71 -5.14 3.75
C TYR A 50 1.62 -6.06 2.93
N LEU A 51 2.83 -6.35 3.43
CA LEU A 51 3.63 -7.40 2.83
C LEU A 51 2.80 -8.69 2.87
N SER A 52 2.48 -9.23 1.69
CA SER A 52 1.58 -10.40 1.61
C SER A 52 2.16 -11.57 2.39
N ALA A 53 1.31 -12.44 2.94
CA ALA A 53 1.79 -13.61 3.68
C ALA A 53 2.73 -14.49 2.82
N SER A 54 2.47 -14.57 1.51
CA SER A 54 3.34 -15.26 0.55
C SER A 54 4.69 -14.57 0.39
N GLU A 55 4.74 -13.24 0.33
CA GLU A 55 6.01 -12.51 0.24
C GLU A 55 6.81 -12.59 1.55
N LYS A 56 6.14 -12.55 2.71
CA LYS A 56 6.79 -12.77 4.01
C LYS A 56 7.44 -14.15 4.07
N LYS A 57 6.71 -15.16 3.61
CA LYS A 57 7.23 -16.54 3.51
C LYS A 57 8.42 -16.64 2.56
N ALA A 58 8.40 -15.94 1.42
CA ALA A 58 9.53 -15.92 0.49
C ALA A 58 10.77 -15.27 1.11
N ILE A 59 10.59 -14.18 1.87
CA ILE A 59 11.67 -13.55 2.65
C ILE A 59 12.23 -14.53 3.68
N ASP A 60 11.37 -15.16 4.47
CA ASP A 60 11.80 -16.11 5.52
C ASP A 60 12.56 -17.30 4.91
N GLN A 61 12.11 -17.82 3.76
CA GLN A 61 12.80 -18.88 3.04
C GLN A 61 14.15 -18.43 2.51
N TRP A 62 14.23 -17.25 1.90
CA TRP A 62 15.49 -16.67 1.42
C TRP A 62 16.51 -16.49 2.56
N ILE A 63 16.08 -16.03 3.74
CA ILE A 63 16.93 -15.90 4.92
C ILE A 63 17.56 -17.25 5.29
N VAL A 64 16.74 -18.31 5.36
CA VAL A 64 17.19 -19.65 5.75
C VAL A 64 18.13 -20.25 4.70
N GLU A 65 17.78 -20.16 3.41
CA GLU A 65 18.58 -20.71 2.31
C GLU A 65 19.97 -20.07 2.21
N ASN A 66 20.07 -18.77 2.54
CA ASN A 66 21.32 -18.01 2.43
C ASN A 66 22.08 -17.92 3.75
N GLN A 67 21.64 -18.63 4.80
CA GLN A 67 22.28 -18.64 6.12
C GLN A 67 22.45 -17.21 6.69
N LEU A 68 21.43 -16.37 6.49
CA LEU A 68 21.39 -15.00 6.97
C LEU A 68 20.82 -14.97 8.39
N ASN A 69 21.03 -13.85 9.09
CA ASN A 69 20.34 -13.62 10.35
C ASN A 69 18.85 -13.28 10.09
N GLN A 70 18.08 -13.19 11.18
CA GLN A 70 16.63 -12.94 11.13
C GLN A 70 16.22 -11.61 10.46
N TYR A 71 17.18 -10.71 10.20
CA TYR A 71 16.98 -9.40 9.58
C TYR A 71 17.46 -9.34 8.13
N GLY A 72 17.91 -10.46 7.55
CA GLY A 72 18.43 -10.51 6.18
C GLY A 72 19.89 -10.10 6.02
N ASP A 73 20.59 -9.82 7.12
CA ASP A 73 22.02 -9.47 7.12
C ASP A 73 22.89 -10.73 7.32
N PRO A 74 24.22 -10.67 7.10
CA PRO A 74 25.13 -11.77 7.41
C PRO A 74 24.99 -12.27 8.86
N ALA A 75 25.14 -13.59 9.06
CA ALA A 75 24.91 -14.24 10.36
C ALA A 75 25.79 -13.71 11.50
N ASP A 76 26.98 -13.21 11.17
CA ASP A 76 27.98 -12.64 12.09
C ASP A 76 27.80 -11.14 12.36
N THR A 77 26.73 -10.53 11.83
CA THR A 77 26.43 -9.10 12.05
C THR A 77 26.13 -8.82 13.52
N VAL A 78 26.82 -7.82 14.08
CA VAL A 78 26.60 -7.31 15.43
C VAL A 78 25.97 -5.93 15.36
N TYR A 79 24.86 -5.73 16.09
CA TYR A 79 24.16 -4.44 16.15
C TYR A 79 24.48 -3.70 17.44
N ALA A 80 24.85 -2.43 17.31
CA ALA A 80 24.87 -1.51 18.45
C ALA A 80 23.44 -1.41 19.01
N GLY A 81 23.24 -1.76 20.29
CA GLY A 81 21.91 -1.85 20.90
C GLY A 81 21.21 -3.21 20.76
N GLY A 82 21.86 -4.22 20.15
CA GLY A 82 21.38 -5.61 20.10
C GLY A 82 20.40 -5.94 18.97
N THR A 83 19.73 -4.95 18.40
CA THR A 83 18.83 -5.11 17.24
C THR A 83 18.89 -3.89 16.31
N PRO A 84 18.79 -4.06 14.98
CA PRO A 84 18.75 -2.92 14.07
C PRO A 84 17.37 -2.24 14.03
N LEU A 85 16.38 -2.80 14.72
CA LEU A 85 15.01 -2.31 14.65
C LEU A 85 14.76 -1.07 15.51
N PHE A 86 15.69 -0.71 16.40
CA PHE A 86 15.57 0.44 17.29
C PHE A 86 16.64 1.48 16.98
N ASP A 87 16.20 2.71 16.74
CA ASP A 87 17.07 3.86 16.57
C ASP A 87 17.16 4.62 17.90
N GLU A 88 18.30 4.51 18.59
CA GLU A 88 18.55 5.16 19.88
C GLU A 88 18.58 6.69 19.77
N THR A 89 18.89 7.25 18.60
CA THR A 89 18.98 8.70 18.40
C THR A 89 17.60 9.33 18.32
N THR A 90 16.63 8.61 17.75
CA THR A 90 15.25 9.09 17.56
C THR A 90 14.25 8.45 18.52
N GLY A 91 14.63 7.37 19.21
CA GLY A 91 13.76 6.56 20.06
C GLY A 91 12.69 5.78 19.30
N LYS A 92 12.84 5.61 17.98
CA LYS A 92 11.84 4.96 17.11
C LYS A 92 12.18 3.50 16.88
N THR A 93 11.14 2.68 16.76
CA THR A 93 11.24 1.27 16.36
C THR A 93 10.57 1.08 15.00
N ILE A 94 11.18 0.26 14.14
CA ILE A 94 10.61 -0.14 12.84
C ILE A 94 10.27 -1.63 12.82
N ASP A 95 9.38 -2.04 11.91
CA ASP A 95 9.07 -3.45 11.70
C ASP A 95 10.24 -4.22 11.07
N ARG A 96 10.34 -5.52 11.35
CA ARG A 96 11.37 -6.39 10.78
C ARG A 96 11.36 -6.40 9.25
N TYR A 97 10.18 -6.52 8.65
CA TYR A 97 10.05 -6.56 7.19
C TYR A 97 10.26 -5.20 6.56
N GLU A 98 9.95 -4.11 7.29
CA GLU A 98 10.30 -2.76 6.88
C GLU A 98 11.82 -2.59 6.77
N TYR A 99 12.57 -3.03 7.78
CA TYR A 99 14.04 -3.04 7.75
C TYR A 99 14.59 -3.84 6.57
N ILE A 100 14.12 -5.08 6.40
CA ILE A 100 14.54 -5.97 5.30
C ILE A 100 14.30 -5.31 3.93
N LEU A 101 13.11 -4.74 3.72
CA LEU A 101 12.78 -4.06 2.47
C LEU A 101 13.65 -2.83 2.22
N LYS A 102 13.98 -2.09 3.28
CA LYS A 102 14.82 -0.90 3.20
C LYS A 102 16.26 -1.26 2.79
N ASN A 103 16.80 -2.37 3.30
CA ASN A 103 18.18 -2.79 3.03
C ASN A 103 18.33 -3.67 1.78
N HIS A 104 17.26 -4.31 1.32
CA HIS A 104 17.24 -5.15 0.12
C HIS A 104 16.21 -4.64 -0.90
N PRO A 105 16.41 -3.43 -1.47
CA PRO A 105 15.45 -2.83 -2.41
C PRO A 105 15.32 -3.63 -3.72
N ASP A 106 16.31 -4.46 -4.06
CA ASP A 106 16.34 -5.37 -5.20
C ASP A 106 15.49 -6.63 -5.01
N ARG A 107 15.03 -6.92 -3.79
CA ARG A 107 14.15 -8.05 -3.44
C ARG A 107 14.70 -9.42 -3.90
N PRO A 108 15.85 -9.88 -3.37
CA PRO A 108 16.54 -11.11 -3.81
C PRO A 108 15.71 -12.40 -3.66
N TRP A 109 14.64 -12.39 -2.87
CA TRP A 109 13.69 -13.49 -2.70
C TRP A 109 12.68 -13.65 -3.85
N ARG A 110 12.69 -12.79 -4.88
CA ARG A 110 11.75 -12.83 -6.01
C ARG A 110 12.29 -13.57 -7.26
N LYS A 111 13.33 -14.37 -7.09
CA LYS A 111 14.00 -15.09 -8.20
C LYS A 111 13.16 -16.27 -8.71
#